data_AF-A0A524FS68-F1
#
_entry.id   AF-A0A524FS68-F1
#
_cell.length_a   1.000
_cell.length_b   1.000
_cell.length_c   1.000
_cell.angle_alpha   90.00
_cell.angle_beta   90.00
_cell.angle_gamma   90.00
#
_symmetry.space_group_name_H-M   'P 1'
#
loop_
_entity.id
_entity.type
_entity.pdbx_description
1 polymer ?
#
loop_
_entity_poly.entity_id
_entity_poly.type
_entity_poly.pdbx_seq_one_letter_code
_entity_poly.pdbx_strand_id
1 'polypeptide(L)'
;MITGLLFVFNCLRSENKLTILKGKFLFLGLIFIFVSVFLEAIIITGSFLIVIARVVNIIGAVCFYIGFVAPNFIKKLFIKDI
;
A
#
# COMPACT_ATOMS: atom_id res chain seq x y z
N MET A 1 -2.17 10.83 -6.66
CA MET A 1 -2.77 9.50 -6.90
C MET A 1 -2.53 8.98 -8.31
N ILE A 2 -2.75 9.79 -9.36
CA ILE A 2 -2.58 9.37 -10.76
C ILE A 2 -1.15 8.85 -11.05
N THR A 3 -0.13 9.55 -10.56
CA THR A 3 1.28 9.12 -10.69
C THR A 3 1.58 7.83 -9.93
N GLY A 4 0.99 7.65 -8.75
CA GLY A 4 1.14 6.43 -7.95
C GLY A 4 0.51 5.20 -8.62
N LEU A 5 -0.67 5.36 -9.23
CA LEU A 5 -1.32 4.30 -9.99
C LEU A 5 -0.51 3.92 -11.24
N LEU A 6 0.00 4.90 -11.98
CA LEU A 6 0.81 4.66 -13.17
C LEU A 6 2.13 3.95 -12.80
N PHE A 7 2.75 4.35 -11.69
CA PHE A 7 3.93 3.69 -11.14
C PHE A 7 3.66 2.23 -10.75
N VAL A 8 2.54 1.97 -10.08
CA VAL A 8 2.11 0.61 -9.74
C VAL A 8 1.90 -0.25 -10.98
N PHE A 9 1.20 0.28 -11.99
CA PHE A 9 0.96 -0.44 -13.25
C PHE A 9 2.27 -0.82 -13.95
N ASN A 10 3.24 0.10 -13.99
CA ASN A 10 4.55 -0.17 -14.55
C ASN A 10 5.32 -1.22 -13.74
N CYS A 11 5.21 -1.19 -12.40
CA CYS A 11 5.86 -2.19 -11.54
C CYS A 11 5.25 -3.59 -11.71
N LEU A 12 3.92 -3.68 -11.83
CA LEU A 12 3.20 -4.95 -12.02
C LEU A 12 3.46 -5.59 -13.38
N ARG A 13 3.81 -4.79 -14.39
CA ARG A 13 4.16 -5.26 -15.75
C ARG A 13 5.65 -5.58 -15.91
N SER A 14 6.47 -5.36 -14.89
CA SER A 14 7.90 -5.68 -14.93
C SER A 14 8.14 -7.19 -14.97
N GLU A 15 9.21 -7.65 -15.60
CA GLU A 15 9.62 -9.06 -15.61
C GLU A 15 10.28 -9.49 -14.30
N ASN A 16 10.78 -8.53 -13.52
CA ASN A 16 11.47 -8.82 -12.26
C ASN A 16 10.46 -9.10 -11.14
N LYS A 17 10.50 -10.33 -10.58
CA LYS A 17 9.66 -10.79 -9.46
C LYS A 17 9.66 -9.81 -8.27
N LEU A 18 10.79 -9.16 -7.98
CA LEU A 18 10.93 -8.18 -6.90
C LEU A 18 10.20 -6.87 -7.22
N THR A 19 10.28 -6.41 -8.46
CA THR A 19 9.57 -5.21 -8.92
C THR A 19 8.05 -5.45 -8.94
N ILE A 20 7.61 -6.65 -9.34
CA ILE A 20 6.19 -7.05 -9.26
C ILE A 20 5.73 -7.04 -7.79
N LEU A 21 6.51 -7.63 -6.88
CA LEU A 21 6.17 -7.69 -5.45
C LEU A 21 6.04 -6.28 -4.86
N LYS A 22 6.99 -5.39 -5.17
CA LYS A 22 6.93 -3.97 -4.82
C LYS A 22 5.62 -3.34 -5.31
N GLY A 23 5.30 -3.54 -6.59
CA GLY A 23 4.06 -3.05 -7.21
C GLY A 23 2.79 -3.51 -6.49
N LYS A 24 2.73 -4.78 -6.05
CA LYS A 24 1.59 -5.31 -5.29
C LYS A 24 1.41 -4.62 -3.94
N PHE A 25 2.48 -4.44 -3.16
CA PHE A 25 2.42 -3.76 -1.87
C PHE A 25 2.08 -2.28 -2.01
N LEU A 26 2.66 -1.61 -3.00
CA LEU A 26 2.33 -0.23 -3.36
C LEU A 26 0.85 -0.08 -3.72
N PHE A 27 0.31 -0.98 -4.55
CA PHE A 27 -1.11 -0.97 -4.92
C PHE A 27 -2.01 -1.13 -3.70
N LEU A 28 -1.70 -2.11 -2.84
CA LEU A 28 -2.44 -2.37 -1.62
C LEU A 28 -2.44 -1.12 -0.71
N GLY A 29 -1.26 -0.53 -0.49
CA GLY A 29 -1.12 0.69 0.30
C GLY A 29 -1.93 1.86 -0.26
N LEU A 30 -1.97 2.00 -1.58
CA LEU A 30 -2.75 3.04 -2.27
C LEU A 30 -4.25 2.86 -2.05
N ILE A 31 -4.76 1.62 -2.07
CA ILE A 31 -6.16 1.30 -1.77
C ILE A 31 -6.47 1.65 -0.31
N PHE A 32 -5.65 1.20 0.64
CA PHE A 32 -5.87 1.47 2.06
C PHE A 32 -5.88 2.96 2.38
N ILE A 33 -4.92 3.71 1.82
CA ILE A 33 -4.87 5.17 1.98
C ILE A 33 -6.12 5.81 1.37
N PHE A 34 -6.54 5.41 0.16
CA PHE A 34 -7.75 5.95 -0.45
C PHE A 34 -9.00 5.69 0.37
N VAL A 35 -9.17 4.46 0.87
CA VAL A 35 -10.29 4.08 1.75
C VAL A 35 -10.25 4.88 3.04
N SER A 36 -9.08 5.11 3.62
CA SER A 36 -8.95 5.92 4.84
C SER A 36 -9.36 7.38 4.62
N VAL A 37 -8.94 7.99 3.50
CA VAL A 37 -9.31 9.36 3.14
C VAL A 37 -10.81 9.46 2.85
N PHE A 38 -11.38 8.44 2.20
CA PHE A 38 -12.82 8.39 1.94
C PHE A 38 -13.62 8.24 3.24
N LEU A 39 -13.15 7.41 4.18
CA LEU A 39 -13.73 7.34 5.53
C LEU A 39 -13.66 8.71 6.22
N GLU A 40 -12.47 9.34 6.24
CA GLU A 40 -12.29 10.66 6.88
C GLU A 40 -13.18 11.74 6.24
N ALA A 41 -13.42 11.68 4.93
CA ALA A 41 -14.25 12.66 4.22
C ALA A 41 -15.76 12.49 4.48
N ILE A 42 -16.23 11.26 4.72
CA ILE A 42 -17.66 10.98 4.98
C ILE A 42 -18.01 11.20 6.46
N ILE A 43 -17.04 11.03 7.35
CA ILE A 43 -17.28 10.98 8.79
C ILE A 43 -17.08 12.36 9.41
N ILE A 44 -18.19 13.09 9.60
CA ILE A 44 -18.20 14.41 10.26
C ILE A 44 -18.40 14.32 11.79
N THR A 45 -18.78 13.17 12.37
CA THR A 45 -19.41 13.18 13.70
C THR A 45 -19.06 12.07 14.71
N GLY A 46 -18.17 11.10 14.43
CA GLY A 46 -17.92 9.97 15.34
C GLY A 46 -16.46 9.71 15.71
N SER A 47 -16.07 9.93 16.98
CA SER A 47 -14.71 9.70 17.49
C SER A 47 -14.17 8.29 17.25
N PHE A 48 -15.03 7.26 17.28
CA PHE A 48 -14.63 5.87 17.03
C PHE A 48 -14.25 5.59 15.57
N LEU A 49 -14.98 6.19 14.63
CA LEU A 49 -14.75 6.00 13.20
C LEU A 49 -13.45 6.68 12.74
N ILE A 50 -13.05 7.78 13.39
CA ILE A 50 -11.75 8.42 13.20
C ILE A 50 -10.62 7.45 13.57
N VAL A 51 -10.76 6.71 14.68
CA VAL A 51 -9.74 5.71 15.09
C VAL A 51 -9.60 4.62 14.03
N ILE A 52 -10.71 4.11 13.50
CA ILE A 52 -10.69 3.12 12.41
C ILE A 52 -9.98 3.68 11.18
N ALA A 53 -10.35 4.90 10.75
CA ALA A 53 -9.73 5.54 9.60
C ALA A 53 -8.20 5.70 9.78
N ARG A 54 -7.75 6.04 11.00
CA ARG A 54 -6.31 6.12 11.32
C ARG A 54 -5.62 4.78 11.27
N VAL A 55 -6.22 3.72 11.80
CA VAL A 55 -5.64 2.36 11.73
C VAL A 55 -5.51 1.92 10.28
N VAL A 56 -6.55 2.13 9.46
CA VAL A 56 -6.56 1.83 8.02
C VAL A 56 -5.48 2.63 7.29
N ASN A 57 -5.31 3.91 7.62
CA ASN A 57 -4.28 4.76 7.04
C ASN A 57 -2.86 4.28 7.41
N ILE A 58 -2.62 3.94 8.68
CA ILE A 58 -1.33 3.39 9.14
C ILE A 58 -1.00 2.09 8.41
N ILE A 59 -1.97 1.18 8.27
CA ILE A 59 -1.79 -0.07 7.50
C ILE A 59 -1.42 0.27 6.05
N GLY A 60 -2.13 1.23 5.45
CA GLY A 60 -1.82 1.70 4.09
C GLY A 60 -0.41 2.25 3.96
N ALA A 61 0.03 3.09 4.89
CA ALA A 61 1.37 3.66 4.92
C ALA A 61 2.46 2.58 5.09
N VAL A 62 2.22 1.58 5.94
CA VAL A 62 3.14 0.44 6.12
C VAL A 62 3.26 -0.37 4.82
N CYS A 63 2.15 -0.68 4.17
CA CYS A 63 2.16 -1.36 2.86
C CYS A 63 2.89 -0.52 1.80
N PHE A 64 2.69 0.80 1.81
CA PHE A 64 3.33 1.72 0.88
C PHE A 64 4.86 1.77 1.10
N TYR A 65 5.31 1.82 2.36
CA TYR A 65 6.73 1.74 2.72
C TYR A 65 7.35 0.41 2.29
N ILE A 66 6.67 -0.71 2.56
CA ILE A 66 7.11 -2.04 2.12
C ILE A 66 7.21 -2.09 0.59
N GLY A 67 6.25 -1.51 -0.14
CA GLY A 67 6.29 -1.50 -1.60
C GLY A 67 7.42 -0.66 -2.18
N PHE A 68 7.84 0.42 -1.52
CA PHE A 68 9.01 1.20 -1.96
C PHE A 68 10.34 0.52 -1.61
N VAL A 69 10.51 0.18 -0.33
CA VAL A 69 11.79 -0.30 0.21
C VAL A 69 12.01 -1.79 -0.09
N ALA A 70 10.94 -2.59 -0.07
CA ALA A 70 10.97 -4.06 -0.08
C ALA A 70 12.08 -4.60 0.83
N PRO A 71 11.91 -4.55 2.16
CA PRO A 71 12.95 -4.99 3.08
C PRO A 71 13.26 -6.48 2.92
N ASN A 72 14.47 -6.89 3.29
CA ASN A 72 14.98 -8.24 3.03
C ASN A 72 14.12 -9.35 3.64
N PHE A 73 13.43 -9.09 4.76
CA PHE A 73 12.50 -10.06 5.34
C PHE A 73 11.27 -10.30 4.44
N ILE A 74 10.71 -9.26 3.80
CA ILE A 74 9.61 -9.41 2.83
C ILE A 74 10.10 -10.13 1.57
N LYS A 75 11.31 -9.82 1.11
CA LYS A 75 11.91 -10.54 -0.03
C LYS A 75 12.01 -12.04 0.27
N LYS A 76 12.57 -12.41 1.43
CA LYS A 76 12.70 -13.82 1.84
C LYS A 76 11.34 -14.52 2.03
N LEU A 77 10.31 -13.78 2.46
CA LEU A 77 8.99 -14.35 2.73
C LEU A 77 8.18 -14.61 1.44
N PHE A 78 8.37 -13.80 0.40
CA PHE A 78 7.58 -13.88 -0.85
C PHE A 78 8.38 -14.33 -2.08
N ILE A 79 9.70 -14.28 -2.04
CA ILE A 79 10.61 -14.72 -3.11
C ILE A 79 11.49 -15.81 -2.51
N LYS A 80 11.17 -17.06 -2.84
CA LYS A 80 11.77 -18.26 -2.25
C LYS A 80 13.15 -18.63 -2.84
N ASP A 81 13.67 -17.80 -3.76
CA ASP A 81 14.83 -18.09 -4.61
C ASP A 81 16.02 -17.11 -4.42
N ILE A 82 16.23 -16.55 -3.22
CA ILE A 82 17.42 -15.71 -2.92
C ILE A 82 18.31 -16.39 -1.90
#